data_AF-A0A0L8GTA8-F1
#
_entry.id   AF-A0A0L8GTA8-F1
#
_cell.length_a   1.000
_cell.length_b   1.000
_cell.length_c   1.000
_cell.angle_alpha   90.00
_cell.angle_beta   90.00
_cell.angle_gamma   90.00
#
_symmetry.space_group_name_H-M   'P 1'
#
loop_
_entity.id
_entity.type
_entity.pdbx_description
1 polymer ?
#
loop_
_entity_poly.entity_id
_entity_poly.type
_entity_poly.pdbx_seq_one_letter_code
_entity_poly.pdbx_strand_id
1 'polypeptide(L)'
;MDISKETLTSLIGPSADTFIQGNKMSHKSWKKLLKKLKRKLKRKKLAQNNNLETCDKSSSDNEISEQVREKEVQLQMVAHARWLERERQAQKEWELRKQHEEQERKRREEQDRQIREEWEEQERKETEEREKLESVEKAKKEKQEALLKEATINQALNSGGQCSHNPLAPISYHHQSRDVEVCSFFAKTGACRFGERCSRNHPEPEVCTTLVFPGMYTHMTLDNAQDDYDTG
;
A
#
# COMPACT_ATOMS: atom_id res chain seq x y z
N MET A 1 -24.58 -53.51 53.05
CA MET A 1 -23.74 -54.16 54.08
C MET A 1 -24.65 -54.64 55.18
N ASP A 2 -25.09 -55.89 55.05
CA ASP A 2 -25.99 -56.52 56.00
C ASP A 2 -25.23 -56.85 57.28
N ILE A 3 -25.55 -56.12 58.34
CA ILE A 3 -25.03 -56.40 59.67
C ILE A 3 -25.75 -57.66 60.15
N SER A 4 -25.01 -58.76 60.32
CA SER A 4 -25.56 -60.05 60.73
C SER A 4 -26.34 -59.92 62.04
N LYS A 5 -27.41 -60.71 62.20
CA LYS A 5 -28.23 -60.68 63.44
C LYS A 5 -27.38 -60.92 64.70
N GLU A 6 -26.27 -61.65 64.56
CA GLU A 6 -25.32 -61.97 65.62
C GLU A 6 -24.54 -60.76 66.14
N THR A 7 -24.23 -59.77 65.29
CA THR A 7 -23.52 -58.55 65.73
C THR A 7 -24.41 -57.60 66.54
N LEU A 8 -25.73 -57.71 66.42
CA LEU A 8 -26.68 -56.95 67.25
C LEU A 8 -26.91 -57.58 68.62
N THR A 9 -26.76 -58.90 68.74
CA THR A 9 -26.92 -59.64 70.01
C THR A 9 -25.71 -59.44 70.92
N SER A 10 -24.52 -59.26 70.36
CA SER A 10 -23.26 -59.04 71.10
C SER A 10 -23.17 -57.69 71.85
N LEU A 11 -23.98 -56.68 71.49
CA LEU A 11 -24.00 -55.37 72.16
C LEU A 11 -24.89 -55.30 73.42
N ILE A 12 -25.56 -56.40 73.77
CA ILE A 12 -26.35 -56.53 75.00
C ILE A 12 -25.46 -57.30 75.99
N GLY A 13 -25.00 -56.62 77.04
CA GLY A 13 -24.11 -57.22 78.04
C GLY A 13 -24.72 -58.44 78.76
N PRO A 14 -23.89 -59.22 79.47
CA PRO A 14 -24.20 -60.57 79.99
C PRO A 14 -25.30 -60.65 81.07
N SER A 15 -26.09 -59.59 81.29
CA SER A 15 -27.24 -59.59 82.21
C SER A 15 -28.60 -59.70 81.50
N ALA A 16 -28.62 -60.08 80.22
CA ALA A 16 -29.84 -60.32 79.46
C ALA A 16 -30.18 -61.82 79.25
N ASP A 17 -29.33 -62.73 79.72
CA ASP A 17 -29.62 -64.18 79.72
C ASP A 17 -30.53 -64.61 80.88
N THR A 18 -30.89 -63.71 81.79
CA THR A 18 -31.85 -63.95 82.89
C THR A 18 -33.15 -63.15 82.75
N PHE A 19 -33.63 -62.95 81.52
CA PHE A 19 -35.01 -62.47 81.28
C PHE A 19 -35.72 -63.22 80.13
N ILE A 20 -35.25 -64.41 79.78
CA ILE A 20 -35.99 -65.37 78.96
C ILE A 20 -36.76 -66.30 79.91
N GLN A 21 -37.60 -65.73 80.77
CA GLN A 21 -38.61 -66.45 81.54
C GLN A 21 -39.63 -65.42 82.05
N GLY A 22 -40.74 -65.30 81.33
CA GLY A 22 -41.89 -64.49 81.76
C GLY A 22 -42.07 -63.16 81.03
N ASN A 23 -42.93 -63.19 79.99
CA ASN A 23 -43.59 -62.06 79.34
C ASN A 23 -42.91 -61.45 78.09
N LYS A 24 -43.25 -62.03 76.93
CA LYS A 24 -42.85 -61.54 75.61
C LYS A 24 -43.52 -60.19 75.35
N MET A 25 -42.74 -59.10 75.41
CA MET A 25 -43.22 -57.75 75.12
C MET A 25 -43.80 -57.68 73.70
N SER A 26 -44.94 -56.98 73.54
CA SER A 26 -45.58 -56.80 72.24
C SER A 26 -44.58 -56.34 71.18
N HIS A 27 -44.64 -56.91 69.98
CA HIS A 27 -43.74 -56.58 68.87
C HIS A 27 -43.67 -55.06 68.58
N LYS A 28 -44.75 -54.32 68.87
CA LYS A 28 -44.78 -52.84 68.81
C LYS A 28 -43.88 -52.18 69.85
N SER A 29 -43.83 -52.66 71.11
CA SER A 29 -42.95 -52.12 72.14
C SER A 29 -41.48 -52.48 71.88
N TRP A 30 -41.20 -53.70 71.39
CA TRP A 30 -39.85 -54.11 70.96
C TRP A 30 -39.31 -53.23 69.82
N LYS A 31 -40.12 -52.96 68.77
CA LYS A 31 -39.73 -52.05 67.68
C LYS A 31 -39.50 -50.61 68.17
N LYS A 32 -40.28 -50.12 69.14
CA LYS A 32 -40.06 -48.81 69.75
C LYS A 32 -38.71 -48.76 70.50
N LEU A 33 -38.38 -49.79 71.26
CA LEU A 33 -37.11 -49.90 71.98
C LEU A 33 -35.92 -49.93 71.02
N LEU A 34 -35.98 -50.75 69.95
CA LEU A 34 -34.96 -50.78 68.90
C LEU A 34 -34.75 -49.43 68.21
N LYS A 35 -35.84 -48.71 67.87
CA LYS A 35 -35.74 -47.36 67.31
C LYS A 35 -35.09 -46.38 68.29
N LYS A 36 -35.41 -46.48 69.58
CA LYS A 36 -34.81 -45.65 70.64
C LYS A 36 -33.31 -45.91 70.77
N LEU A 37 -32.89 -47.18 70.77
CA LEU A 37 -31.48 -47.57 70.82
C LEU A 37 -30.72 -47.12 69.56
N LYS A 38 -31.27 -47.33 68.35
CA LYS A 38 -30.68 -46.83 67.11
C LYS A 38 -30.50 -45.30 67.13
N ARG A 39 -31.50 -44.56 67.60
CA ARG A 39 -31.42 -43.10 67.75
C ARG A 39 -30.34 -42.70 68.76
N LYS A 40 -30.20 -43.42 69.88
CA LYS A 40 -29.17 -43.15 70.89
C LYS A 40 -27.77 -43.40 70.35
N LEU A 41 -27.58 -44.49 69.61
CA LEU A 41 -26.29 -44.83 68.98
C LEU A 41 -25.91 -43.80 67.90
N LYS A 42 -26.86 -43.37 67.07
CA LYS A 42 -26.64 -42.31 66.08
C LYS A 42 -26.27 -40.98 66.73
N ARG A 43 -26.92 -40.60 67.84
CA ARG A 43 -26.56 -39.40 68.62
C ARG A 43 -25.17 -39.50 69.23
N LYS A 44 -24.80 -40.65 69.80
CA LYS A 44 -23.46 -40.87 70.37
C LYS A 44 -22.38 -40.74 69.29
N LYS A 45 -22.59 -41.33 68.11
CA LYS A 45 -21.66 -41.23 66.97
C LYS A 45 -21.54 -39.80 66.44
N LEU A 46 -22.66 -39.08 66.30
CA LEU A 46 -22.65 -37.68 65.88
C LEU A 46 -21.93 -36.79 66.90
N ALA A 47 -22.13 -37.02 68.21
CA ALA A 47 -21.44 -36.27 69.26
C ALA A 47 -19.92 -36.57 69.33
N GLN A 48 -19.50 -37.80 69.00
CA GLN A 48 -18.08 -38.14 68.86
C GLN A 48 -17.46 -37.46 67.64
N ASN A 49 -18.14 -37.51 66.49
CA ASN A 49 -17.69 -36.81 65.28
C ASN A 49 -17.62 -35.29 65.47
N ASN A 50 -18.63 -34.70 66.10
CA ASN A 50 -18.63 -33.27 66.39
C ASN A 50 -17.51 -32.89 67.38
N ASN A 51 -17.20 -33.71 68.39
CA ASN A 51 -16.06 -33.47 69.28
C ASN A 51 -14.71 -33.54 68.56
N LEU A 52 -14.54 -34.48 67.62
CA LEU A 52 -13.35 -34.57 66.76
C LEU A 52 -13.24 -33.35 65.83
N GLU A 53 -14.34 -32.93 65.21
CA GLU A 53 -14.37 -31.77 64.33
C GLU A 53 -14.14 -30.44 65.06
N THR A 54 -14.56 -30.30 66.31
CA THR A 54 -14.39 -29.03 67.06
C THR A 54 -12.97 -28.83 67.62
N CYS A 55 -12.14 -29.88 67.67
CA CYS A 55 -10.78 -29.78 68.22
C CYS A 55 -9.71 -29.51 67.14
N ASP A 56 -9.92 -29.93 65.88
CA ASP A 56 -8.94 -29.79 64.79
C ASP A 56 -9.15 -28.57 63.88
N LYS A 57 -10.37 -27.99 63.80
CA LYS A 57 -10.70 -26.98 62.79
C LYS A 57 -10.06 -25.60 63.02
N SER A 58 -9.96 -25.13 64.26
CA SER A 58 -9.50 -23.75 64.52
C SER A 58 -7.99 -23.53 64.34
N SER A 59 -7.17 -24.58 64.39
CA SER A 59 -5.73 -24.51 64.12
C SER A 59 -5.39 -24.83 62.66
N SER A 60 -6.11 -25.80 62.07
CA SER A 60 -5.89 -26.25 60.69
C SER A 60 -6.36 -25.22 59.65
N ASP A 61 -7.46 -24.49 59.89
CA ASP A 61 -7.97 -23.51 58.92
C ASP A 61 -7.06 -22.27 58.77
N ASN A 62 -6.35 -21.87 59.83
CA ASN A 62 -5.39 -20.76 59.78
C ASN A 62 -4.11 -21.13 59.03
N GLU A 63 -3.56 -22.34 59.25
CA GLU A 63 -2.40 -22.85 58.51
C GLU A 63 -2.71 -23.02 57.00
N ILE A 64 -3.91 -23.50 56.67
CA ILE A 64 -4.35 -23.63 55.27
C ILE A 64 -4.46 -22.24 54.61
N SER A 65 -5.02 -21.25 55.30
CA SER A 65 -5.13 -19.89 54.78
C SER A 65 -3.76 -19.24 54.53
N GLU A 66 -2.76 -19.53 55.36
CA GLU A 66 -1.41 -19.00 55.20
C GLU A 66 -0.66 -19.67 54.04
N GLN A 67 -0.78 -20.99 53.89
CA GLN A 67 -0.23 -21.74 52.74
C GLN A 67 -0.85 -21.31 51.40
N VAL A 68 -2.13 -20.95 51.38
CA VAL A 68 -2.79 -20.43 50.18
C VAL A 68 -2.18 -19.08 49.78
N ARG A 69 -2.01 -18.15 50.74
CA ARG A 69 -1.35 -16.86 50.48
C ARG A 69 0.09 -17.02 49.99
N GLU A 70 0.84 -17.93 50.61
CA GLU A 70 2.23 -18.19 50.19
C GLU A 70 2.31 -18.75 48.77
N LYS A 71 1.42 -19.67 48.40
CA LYS A 71 1.31 -20.18 47.02
C LYS A 71 0.89 -19.10 46.03
N GLU A 72 -0.04 -18.22 46.40
CA GLU A 72 -0.44 -17.08 45.56
C GLU A 72 0.74 -16.14 45.30
N VAL A 73 1.53 -15.81 46.34
CA VAL A 73 2.75 -15.00 46.20
C VAL A 73 3.76 -15.71 45.29
N GLN A 74 3.97 -17.03 45.46
CA GLN A 74 4.85 -17.79 44.58
C GLN A 74 4.37 -17.78 43.12
N LEU A 75 3.07 -17.94 42.88
CA LEU A 75 2.49 -17.87 41.54
C LEU A 75 2.67 -16.47 40.93
N GLN A 76 2.49 -15.41 41.72
CA GLN A 76 2.75 -14.03 41.29
C GLN A 76 4.23 -13.81 40.94
N MET A 77 5.15 -14.30 41.78
CA MET A 77 6.60 -14.20 41.52
C MET A 77 6.98 -14.93 40.23
N VAL A 78 6.46 -16.14 40.01
CA VAL A 78 6.71 -16.90 38.77
C VAL A 78 6.08 -16.21 37.56
N ALA A 79 4.87 -15.65 37.70
CA ALA A 79 4.23 -14.89 36.62
C ALA A 79 5.03 -13.62 36.26
N HIS A 80 5.51 -12.89 37.26
CA HIS A 80 6.37 -11.73 37.09
C HIS A 80 7.71 -12.09 36.43
N ALA A 81 8.34 -13.18 36.86
CA ALA A 81 9.56 -13.69 36.23
C ALA A 81 9.36 -14.06 34.75
N ARG A 82 8.24 -14.73 34.41
CA ARG A 82 7.87 -15.03 33.01
C ARG A 82 7.60 -13.76 32.20
N TRP A 83 7.02 -12.73 32.81
CA TRP A 83 6.82 -11.45 32.16
C TRP A 83 8.15 -10.75 31.84
N LEU A 84 9.08 -10.69 32.79
CA LEU A 84 10.42 -10.14 32.58
C LEU A 84 11.21 -10.89 31.50
N GLU A 85 11.08 -12.22 31.42
CA GLU A 85 11.73 -13.01 30.37
C GLU A 85 11.20 -12.64 28.99
N ARG A 86 9.87 -12.52 28.84
CA ARG A 86 9.24 -12.07 27.59
C ARG A 86 9.65 -10.65 27.23
N GLU A 87 9.73 -9.76 28.22
CA GLU A 87 10.18 -8.39 28.00
C GLU A 87 11.63 -8.36 27.47
N ARG A 88 12.52 -9.16 28.07
CA ARG A 88 13.90 -9.28 27.61
C ARG A 88 14.01 -9.87 26.20
N GLN A 89 13.17 -10.87 25.88
CA GLN A 89 13.11 -11.44 24.53
C GLN A 89 12.62 -10.40 23.52
N ALA A 90 11.55 -9.69 23.84
CA ALA A 90 11.02 -8.62 22.99
C ALA A 90 12.06 -7.50 22.75
N GLN A 91 12.85 -7.12 23.76
CA GLN A 91 13.93 -6.15 23.59
C GLN A 91 15.02 -6.63 22.63
N LYS A 92 15.46 -7.89 22.75
CA LYS A 92 16.45 -8.49 21.84
C LYS A 92 15.92 -8.58 20.41
N GLU A 93 14.68 -9.01 20.25
CA GLU A 93 14.03 -9.09 18.94
C GLU A 93 13.85 -7.70 18.30
N TRP A 94 13.47 -6.71 19.11
CA TRP A 94 13.36 -5.33 18.67
C TRP A 94 14.72 -4.77 18.21
N GLU A 95 15.78 -5.02 18.97
CA GLU A 95 17.14 -4.59 18.61
C GLU A 95 17.63 -5.26 17.33
N LEU A 96 17.42 -6.58 17.19
CA LEU A 96 17.77 -7.31 15.97
C LEU A 96 16.99 -6.80 14.76
N ARG A 97 15.68 -6.55 14.93
CA ARG A 97 14.84 -5.96 13.89
C ARG A 97 15.33 -4.57 13.48
N LYS A 98 15.77 -3.76 14.45
CA LYS A 98 16.34 -2.43 14.19
C LYS A 98 17.66 -2.51 13.42
N GLN A 99 18.54 -3.42 13.79
CA GLN A 99 19.80 -3.65 13.05
C GLN A 99 19.53 -4.12 11.63
N HIS A 100 18.59 -5.04 11.42
CA HIS A 100 18.20 -5.51 10.09
C HIS A 100 17.61 -4.37 9.24
N GLU A 101 16.69 -3.59 9.80
CA GLU A 101 16.10 -2.41 9.14
C GLU A 101 17.18 -1.38 8.75
N GLU A 102 18.16 -1.13 9.63
CA GLU A 102 19.28 -0.23 9.33
C GLU A 102 20.21 -0.79 8.25
N GLN A 103 20.50 -2.10 8.25
CA GLN A 103 21.28 -2.75 7.20
C GLN A 103 20.56 -2.69 5.85
N GLU A 104 19.24 -2.92 5.81
CA GLU A 104 18.45 -2.77 4.60
C GLU A 104 18.42 -1.32 4.10
N ARG A 105 18.31 -0.34 5.01
CA ARG A 105 18.41 1.08 4.67
C ARG A 105 19.76 1.41 4.05
N LYS A 106 20.86 0.97 4.66
CA LYS A 106 22.21 1.16 4.11
C LYS A 106 22.39 0.50 2.74
N ARG A 107 21.83 -0.70 2.54
CA ARG A 107 21.88 -1.37 1.23
C ARG A 107 21.09 -0.61 0.17
N ARG A 108 19.93 -0.04 0.51
CA ARG A 108 19.15 0.80 -0.40
C ARG A 108 19.89 2.10 -0.73
N GLU A 109 20.44 2.79 0.27
CA GLU A 109 21.25 4.00 0.09
C GLU A 109 22.49 3.74 -0.79
N GLU A 110 23.11 2.57 -0.64
CA GLU A 110 24.23 2.12 -1.49
C GLU A 110 23.79 1.89 -2.94
N GLN A 111 22.66 1.20 -3.14
CA GLN A 111 22.08 0.98 -4.48
C GLN A 111 21.70 2.30 -5.14
N ASP A 112 21.05 3.20 -4.41
CA ASP A 112 20.66 4.52 -4.90
C ASP A 112 21.90 5.37 -5.23
N ARG A 113 22.99 5.22 -4.46
CA ARG A 113 24.28 5.87 -4.78
C ARG A 113 24.89 5.33 -6.06
N GLN A 114 24.91 4.01 -6.24
CA GLN A 114 25.39 3.37 -7.47
C GLN A 114 24.57 3.83 -8.69
N ILE A 115 23.24 3.83 -8.59
CA ILE A 115 22.34 4.30 -9.67
C ILE A 115 22.63 5.77 -10.00
N ARG A 116 22.85 6.62 -8.99
CA ARG A 116 23.18 8.04 -9.20
C ARG A 116 24.52 8.21 -9.90
N GLU A 117 25.55 7.51 -9.47
CA GLU A 117 26.89 7.57 -10.10
C GLU A 117 26.84 7.09 -11.56
N GLU A 118 26.10 6.00 -11.83
CA GLU A 118 25.86 5.51 -13.20
C GLU A 118 25.12 6.54 -14.06
N TRP A 119 24.10 7.19 -13.50
CA TRP A 119 23.33 8.22 -14.21
C TRP A 119 24.18 9.47 -14.50
N GLU A 120 24.99 9.93 -13.54
CA GLU A 120 25.93 11.05 -13.73
C GLU A 120 27.02 10.72 -14.77
N GLU A 121 27.48 9.48 -14.86
CA GLU A 121 28.42 9.06 -15.91
C GLU A 121 27.76 9.02 -17.29
N GLN A 122 26.51 8.55 -17.38
CA GLN A 122 25.74 8.57 -18.61
C GLN A 122 25.49 10.00 -19.10
N GLU A 123 25.05 10.89 -18.21
CA GLU A 123 24.81 12.30 -18.54
C GLU A 123 26.10 12.97 -19.04
N ARG A 124 27.23 12.72 -18.37
CA ARG A 124 28.54 13.20 -18.84
C ARG A 124 28.87 12.71 -20.24
N LYS A 125 28.71 11.42 -20.51
CA LYS A 125 28.94 10.84 -21.85
C LYS A 125 28.03 11.47 -22.90
N GLU A 126 26.75 11.64 -22.60
CA GLU A 126 25.79 12.28 -23.49
C GLU A 126 26.15 13.75 -23.76
N THR A 127 26.60 14.48 -22.73
CA THR A 127 27.07 15.86 -22.91
C THR A 127 28.31 15.95 -23.79
N GLU A 128 29.30 15.07 -23.58
CA GLU A 128 30.50 15.01 -24.43
C GLU A 128 30.16 14.63 -25.88
N GLU A 129 29.24 13.68 -26.08
CA GLU A 129 28.77 13.30 -27.42
C GLU A 129 28.02 14.44 -28.12
N ARG A 130 27.17 15.17 -27.39
CA ARG A 130 26.47 16.35 -27.90
C ARG A 130 27.46 17.45 -28.29
N GLU A 131 28.42 17.78 -27.43
CA GLU A 131 29.47 18.76 -27.73
C GLU A 131 30.34 18.33 -28.93
N LYS A 132 30.69 17.04 -29.03
CA LYS A 132 31.39 16.49 -30.20
C LYS A 132 30.56 16.67 -31.46
N LEU A 133 29.27 16.35 -31.43
CA LEU A 133 28.37 16.52 -32.58
C LEU A 133 28.26 17.99 -33.00
N GLU A 134 28.09 18.90 -32.04
CA GLU A 134 28.04 20.34 -32.26
C GLU A 134 29.34 20.86 -32.88
N SER A 135 30.51 20.38 -32.40
CA SER A 135 31.81 20.75 -32.97
C SER A 135 31.96 20.30 -34.43
N VAL A 136 31.49 19.09 -34.75
CA VAL A 136 31.52 18.54 -36.11
C VAL A 136 30.57 19.32 -37.02
N GLU A 137 29.38 19.66 -36.54
CA GLU A 137 28.41 20.47 -37.28
C GLU A 137 28.94 21.89 -37.54
N LYS A 138 29.53 22.52 -36.52
CA LYS A 138 30.18 23.83 -36.66
C LYS A 138 31.30 23.78 -37.69
N ALA A 139 32.16 22.77 -37.66
CA ALA A 139 33.21 22.59 -38.66
C ALA A 139 32.65 22.37 -40.08
N LYS A 140 31.51 21.67 -40.23
CA LYS A 140 30.82 21.54 -41.53
C LYS A 140 30.27 22.87 -42.02
N LYS A 141 29.64 23.66 -41.14
CA LYS A 141 29.12 25.01 -41.44
C LYS A 141 30.24 25.95 -41.85
N GLU A 142 31.35 25.97 -41.12
CA GLU A 142 32.53 26.79 -41.44
C GLU A 142 33.13 26.40 -42.81
N LYS A 143 33.21 25.11 -43.13
CA LYS A 143 33.64 24.65 -44.46
C LYS A 143 32.70 25.09 -45.58
N GLN A 144 31.38 25.00 -45.36
CA GLN A 144 30.38 25.47 -46.33
C GLN A 144 30.48 26.99 -46.54
N GLU A 145 30.64 27.75 -45.47
CA GLU A 145 30.82 29.20 -45.53
C GLU A 145 32.13 29.59 -46.23
N ALA A 146 33.23 28.88 -45.95
CA ALA A 146 34.51 29.10 -46.63
C ALA A 146 34.39 28.84 -48.13
N LEU A 147 33.72 27.75 -48.53
CA LEU A 147 33.45 27.43 -49.93
C LEU A 147 32.60 28.51 -50.62
N LEU A 148 31.55 29.01 -49.95
CA LEU A 148 30.72 30.10 -50.46
C LEU A 148 31.51 31.41 -50.61
N LYS A 149 32.37 31.75 -49.64
CA LYS A 149 33.26 32.93 -49.71
C LYS A 149 34.23 32.82 -50.86
N GLU A 150 34.88 31.66 -51.04
CA GLU A 150 35.79 31.40 -52.15
C GLU A 150 35.06 31.51 -53.51
N ALA A 151 33.88 30.89 -53.64
CA ALA A 151 33.06 31.01 -54.84
C ALA A 151 32.68 32.47 -55.14
N THR A 152 32.34 33.25 -54.10
CA THR A 152 32.02 34.68 -54.23
C THR A 152 33.22 35.50 -54.69
N ILE A 153 34.41 35.24 -54.13
CA ILE A 153 35.66 35.89 -54.55
C ILE A 153 35.97 35.55 -56.01
N ASN A 154 35.90 34.28 -56.39
CA ASN A 154 36.11 33.85 -57.77
C ASN A 154 35.07 34.45 -58.73
N GLN A 155 33.82 34.60 -58.32
CA GLN A 155 32.80 35.27 -59.10
C GLN A 155 33.09 36.76 -59.29
N ALA A 156 33.53 37.46 -58.23
CA ALA A 156 33.91 38.87 -58.28
C ALA A 156 35.15 39.11 -59.18
N LEU A 157 36.10 38.17 -59.20
CA LEU A 157 37.28 38.24 -60.05
C LEU A 157 36.97 37.92 -61.53
N ASN A 158 36.07 36.97 -61.81
CA ASN A 158 35.74 36.54 -63.18
C ASN A 158 34.59 37.33 -63.83
N SER A 159 33.71 37.96 -63.05
CA SER A 159 32.58 38.74 -63.58
C SER A 159 32.95 40.21 -63.59
N GLY A 160 33.39 40.73 -64.74
CA GLY A 160 33.68 42.16 -64.94
C GLY A 160 32.44 43.06 -64.87
N GLY A 161 31.71 43.05 -63.75
CA GLY A 161 30.55 43.91 -63.48
C GLY A 161 29.21 43.40 -64.00
N GLN A 162 29.14 42.25 -64.66
CA GLN A 162 27.87 41.68 -65.10
C GLN A 162 27.34 40.70 -64.05
N CYS A 163 26.50 41.23 -63.16
CA CYS A 163 25.78 40.44 -62.18
C CYS A 163 24.84 39.47 -62.91
N SER A 164 25.02 38.17 -62.66
CA SER A 164 24.04 37.13 -62.97
C SER A 164 22.83 37.30 -62.07
N HIS A 165 22.07 38.38 -62.27
CA HIS A 165 20.75 38.51 -61.68
C HIS A 165 19.76 37.84 -62.62
N ASN A 166 19.06 36.82 -62.12
CA ASN A 166 17.83 36.37 -62.76
C ASN A 166 16.90 37.60 -62.80
N PRO A 167 16.54 38.13 -63.98
CA PRO A 167 15.77 39.37 -64.06
C PRO A 167 14.45 39.22 -63.29
N LEU A 168 14.02 40.29 -62.63
CA LEU A 168 12.73 40.32 -61.94
C LEU A 168 11.63 39.89 -62.91
N ALA A 169 10.86 38.87 -62.51
CA ALA A 169 9.75 38.40 -63.31
C ALA A 169 8.77 39.57 -63.54
N PRO A 170 8.34 39.84 -64.79
CA PRO A 170 7.45 40.95 -65.09
C PRO A 170 6.15 40.87 -64.26
N ILE A 171 5.74 42.00 -63.70
CA ILE A 171 4.57 42.13 -62.81
C ILE A 171 3.24 41.78 -63.53
N SER A 172 3.25 41.70 -64.87
CA SER A 172 2.05 41.57 -65.69
C SER A 172 1.59 40.11 -65.93
N TYR A 173 1.36 39.34 -64.86
CA TYR A 173 0.49 38.15 -64.95
C TYR A 173 -0.97 38.46 -64.59
N HIS A 174 -1.33 39.74 -64.45
CA HIS A 174 -2.71 40.17 -64.61
C HIS A 174 -3.10 40.03 -66.08
N HIS A 175 -3.53 38.83 -66.46
CA HIS A 175 -4.08 38.48 -67.76
C HIS A 175 -5.44 39.18 -67.99
N GLN A 176 -5.50 40.51 -67.94
CA GLN A 176 -6.64 41.27 -68.47
C GLN A 176 -6.66 41.25 -70.02
N SER A 177 -5.71 40.56 -70.65
CA SER A 177 -5.70 40.30 -72.09
C SER A 177 -6.94 39.48 -72.48
N ARG A 178 -7.77 40.07 -73.36
CA ARG A 178 -9.07 39.53 -73.79
C ARG A 178 -9.00 38.19 -74.55
N ASP A 179 -7.79 37.70 -74.81
CA ASP A 179 -7.50 36.50 -75.61
C ASP A 179 -7.14 35.25 -74.77
N VAL A 180 -7.16 35.33 -73.43
CA VAL A 180 -6.89 34.18 -72.54
C VAL A 180 -8.19 33.59 -72.00
N GLU A 181 -8.33 32.26 -72.10
CA GLU A 181 -9.50 31.55 -71.57
C GLU A 181 -9.73 31.84 -70.08
N VAL A 182 -10.99 32.05 -69.72
CA VAL A 182 -11.40 32.31 -68.33
C VAL A 182 -11.20 31.05 -67.48
N CYS A 183 -10.62 31.22 -66.30
CA CYS A 183 -10.45 30.12 -65.35
C CYS A 183 -11.82 29.60 -64.89
N SER A 184 -12.16 28.36 -65.29
CA SER A 184 -13.40 27.69 -64.92
C SER A 184 -13.61 27.54 -63.41
N PHE A 185 -12.53 27.45 -62.63
CA PHE A 185 -12.60 27.37 -61.18
C PHE A 185 -12.93 28.74 -60.59
N PHE A 186 -12.14 29.76 -60.93
CA PHE A 186 -12.36 31.13 -60.45
C PHE A 186 -13.73 31.68 -60.85
N ALA A 187 -14.17 31.46 -62.09
CA ALA A 187 -15.48 31.92 -62.56
C ALA A 187 -16.67 31.27 -61.83
N LYS A 188 -16.51 30.06 -61.28
CA LYS A 188 -17.58 29.35 -60.56
C LYS A 188 -17.56 29.59 -59.06
N THR A 189 -16.37 29.61 -58.46
CA THR A 189 -16.21 29.63 -56.99
C THR A 189 -15.65 30.95 -56.46
N GLY A 190 -15.20 31.86 -57.32
CA GLY A 190 -14.50 33.08 -56.92
C GLY A 190 -13.10 32.83 -56.34
N ALA A 191 -12.61 31.59 -56.35
CA ALA A 191 -11.33 31.20 -55.77
C ALA A 191 -10.61 30.15 -56.61
N CYS A 192 -9.31 30.34 -56.83
CA CYS A 192 -8.46 29.42 -57.59
C CYS A 192 -7.23 29.05 -56.74
N ARG A 193 -6.86 27.76 -56.72
CA ARG A 193 -5.68 27.26 -55.98
C ARG A 193 -4.35 27.90 -56.38
N PHE A 194 -4.28 28.43 -57.60
CA PHE A 194 -3.08 29.06 -58.15
C PHE A 194 -3.03 30.57 -57.89
N GLY A 195 -4.10 31.17 -57.35
CA GLY A 195 -4.20 32.61 -57.12
C GLY A 195 -3.86 33.42 -58.37
N GLU A 196 -3.09 34.49 -58.21
CA GLU A 196 -2.63 35.36 -59.30
C GLU A 196 -1.63 34.69 -60.26
N ARG A 197 -1.07 33.52 -59.90
CA ARG A 197 -0.19 32.72 -60.77
C ARG A 197 -0.94 31.77 -61.68
N CYS A 198 -2.27 31.86 -61.76
CA CYS A 198 -3.03 31.02 -62.68
C CYS A 198 -2.68 31.38 -64.13
N SER A 199 -2.49 30.36 -64.97
CA SER A 199 -2.28 30.54 -66.42
C SER A 199 -3.54 30.99 -67.18
N ARG A 200 -4.69 31.05 -66.50
CA ARG A 200 -6.00 31.42 -67.06
C ARG A 200 -6.49 32.73 -66.46
N ASN A 201 -7.33 33.46 -67.19
CA ASN A 201 -7.80 34.77 -66.76
C ASN A 201 -8.74 34.67 -65.54
N HIS A 202 -8.53 35.52 -64.54
CA HIS A 202 -9.38 35.75 -63.38
C HIS A 202 -10.06 37.12 -63.53
N PRO A 203 -11.27 37.20 -64.12
CA PRO A 203 -11.96 38.47 -64.29
C PRO A 203 -12.48 38.97 -62.94
N GLU A 204 -11.99 40.13 -62.49
CA GLU A 204 -12.53 40.83 -61.34
C GLU A 204 -13.65 41.77 -61.81
N PRO A 205 -14.92 41.51 -61.44
CA PRO A 205 -16.03 42.37 -61.84
C PRO A 205 -15.97 43.70 -61.07
N GLU A 206 -16.13 44.83 -61.77
CA GLU A 206 -16.19 46.17 -61.16
C GLU A 206 -17.40 46.33 -60.22
N VAL A 207 -18.46 45.55 -60.47
CA VAL A 207 -19.66 45.49 -59.64
C VAL A 207 -20.03 44.04 -59.38
N CYS A 208 -20.11 43.65 -58.10
CA CYS A 208 -20.55 42.32 -57.70
C CYS A 208 -21.56 42.43 -56.55
N THR A 209 -22.56 41.55 -56.57
CA THR A 209 -23.54 41.42 -55.49
C THR A 209 -23.02 40.58 -54.33
N THR A 210 -21.95 39.81 -54.57
CA THR A 210 -21.39 38.84 -53.62
C THR A 210 -19.96 39.22 -53.31
N LEU A 211 -19.67 39.52 -52.04
CA LEU A 211 -18.32 39.81 -51.56
C LEU A 211 -17.66 38.53 -51.06
N VAL A 212 -16.39 38.34 -51.39
CA VAL A 212 -15.57 37.23 -50.91
C VAL A 212 -14.48 37.79 -50.01
N PHE A 213 -14.43 37.31 -48.76
CA PHE A 213 -13.38 37.65 -47.80
C PHE A 213 -12.50 36.41 -47.57
N PRO A 214 -11.34 36.29 -48.24
CA PRO A 214 -10.43 35.18 -48.02
C PRO A 214 -10.00 35.11 -46.54
N GLY A 215 -10.04 33.92 -45.94
CA GLY A 215 -9.58 33.73 -44.57
C GLY A 215 -10.46 34.34 -43.47
N MET A 216 -11.72 34.71 -43.77
CA MET A 216 -12.64 35.30 -42.78
C MET A 216 -12.93 34.38 -41.58
N TYR A 217 -12.94 33.06 -41.78
CA TYR A 217 -13.24 32.10 -40.73
C TYR A 217 -12.08 31.11 -40.57
N THR A 218 -11.38 31.18 -39.45
CA THR A 218 -10.53 30.10 -38.95
C THR A 218 -11.36 29.22 -38.02
N HIS A 219 -11.30 27.91 -38.25
CA HIS A 219 -12.00 26.96 -37.38
C HIS A 219 -11.19 26.78 -36.10
N MET A 220 -11.84 26.80 -34.93
CA MET A 220 -11.18 26.76 -33.61
C MET A 220 -10.22 25.59 -33.41
N THR A 221 -10.37 24.49 -34.16
CA THR A 221 -9.45 23.32 -34.07
C THR A 221 -8.17 23.48 -34.89
N LEU A 222 -8.07 24.45 -35.79
CA LEU A 222 -6.85 24.70 -36.57
C LEU A 222 -5.89 25.63 -35.83
N ASP A 223 -6.40 26.50 -34.95
CA ASP A 223 -5.57 27.39 -34.13
C ASP A 223 -4.86 26.64 -32.99
N ASN A 224 -5.43 25.54 -32.49
CA ASN A 224 -4.88 24.75 -31.38
C ASN A 224 -3.66 23.88 -31.77
N ALA A 225 -3.27 23.81 -33.03
CA ALA A 225 -2.11 23.00 -33.44
C ALA A 225 -0.76 23.63 -33.07
N GLN A 226 -0.75 24.91 -32.65
CA GLN A 226 0.46 25.66 -32.33
C GLN A 226 0.81 25.66 -30.82
N ASP A 227 -0.20 25.51 -29.95
CA ASP A 227 -0.04 25.74 -28.50
C ASP A 227 0.31 24.47 -27.69
N ASP A 228 0.25 23.28 -28.31
CA ASP A 228 0.54 22.00 -27.62
C ASP A 228 2.05 21.68 -27.50
N TYR A 229 2.95 22.60 -27.90
CA TYR A 229 4.41 22.41 -27.86
C TYR A 229 5.13 23.35 -26.88
N ASP A 230 4.43 23.98 -25.94
CA ASP A 230 5.07 24.75 -24.87
C ASP A 230 4.56 24.28 -23.50
N THR A 231 5.06 23.13 -23.05
CA THR A 231 4.97 22.72 -21.66
C THR A 231 6.40 22.51 -21.15
N GLY A 232 6.94 23.58 -20.56
CA GLY A 232 8.13 23.53 -19.71
C GLY A 232 7.89 22.84 -18.37
#